data_AF-A0AAX3ST74-F1
#
_entry.id   AF-A0AAX3ST74-F1
#
_cell.length_a   1.000
_cell.length_b   1.000
_cell.length_c   1.000
_cell.angle_alpha   90.00
_cell.angle_beta   90.00
_cell.angle_gamma   90.00
#
_symmetry.space_group_name_H-M   'P 1'
#
loop_
_entity.id
_entity.type
_entity.pdbx_description
1 polymer ?
#
loop_
_entity_poly.entity_id
_entity_poly.type
_entity_poly.pdbx_seq_one_letter_code
_entity_poly.pdbx_strand_id
1 'polypeptide(L)'
;MAIIEIIDGEGSVANTIMADEAFAQQHYPDAWRVASIQDAPAPLPQAVRHITSQALRWRLTVSERAAIEWAAVDRADATEVQRKNAATLRSMLKDQDQAQFVDLDDSGVASYLLLIEDLQLIAPGRASEILGAPVQPGERP
;
A
#
# COMPACT_ATOMS: atom_id res chain seq x y z
N MET A 1 20.76 18.15 -13.03
CA MET A 1 21.30 17.52 -14.25
C MET A 1 20.15 17.01 -15.05
N ALA A 2 20.11 17.34 -16.33
CA ALA A 2 19.09 16.94 -17.27
C ALA A 2 19.71 16.03 -18.34
N ILE A 3 18.87 15.27 -19.01
CA ILE A 3 19.20 14.61 -20.26
C ILE A 3 19.26 15.69 -21.34
N ILE A 4 20.45 15.86 -21.92
CA ILE A 4 20.78 16.82 -22.97
C ILE A 4 21.01 16.04 -24.26
N GLU A 5 20.30 16.41 -25.32
CA GLU A 5 20.53 15.91 -26.68
C GLU A 5 21.51 16.83 -27.39
N ILE A 6 22.62 16.28 -27.88
CA ILE A 6 23.60 16.98 -28.71
C ILE A 6 23.17 16.85 -30.17
N ILE A 7 23.14 17.97 -30.87
CA ILE A 7 22.63 18.10 -32.24
C ILE A 7 23.81 18.15 -33.22
N ASP A 8 23.72 17.45 -34.34
CA ASP A 8 24.69 17.55 -35.44
C ASP A 8 24.40 18.74 -36.37
N GLY A 9 25.30 18.98 -37.33
CA GLY A 9 25.15 20.05 -38.32
C GLY A 9 23.97 19.89 -39.28
N GLU A 10 23.29 18.73 -39.29
CA GLU A 10 22.09 18.47 -40.07
C GLU A 10 20.80 18.64 -39.24
N GLY A 11 20.92 18.97 -37.95
CA GLY A 11 19.81 19.16 -37.03
C GLY A 11 19.29 17.88 -36.38
N SER A 12 20.00 16.75 -36.53
CA SER A 12 19.64 15.46 -35.93
C SER A 12 20.34 15.23 -34.59
N VAL A 13 19.78 14.36 -33.74
CA VAL A 13 20.38 14.02 -32.45
C VAL A 13 21.57 13.09 -32.67
N ALA A 14 22.77 13.59 -32.43
CA ALA A 14 24.02 12.86 -32.58
C ALA A 14 24.38 12.04 -31.33
N ASN A 15 24.07 12.57 -30.15
CA ASN A 15 24.38 11.94 -28.87
C ASN A 15 23.47 12.45 -27.75
N THR A 16 23.42 11.74 -26.63
CA THR A 16 22.67 12.12 -25.45
C THR A 16 23.55 12.01 -24.21
N ILE A 17 23.58 13.05 -23.38
CA ILE A 17 24.41 13.13 -22.17
C ILE A 17 23.58 13.55 -20.95
N MET A 18 24.04 13.22 -19.74
CA MET A 18 23.55 13.83 -18.51
C MET A 18 24.46 14.97 -18.08
N ALA A 19 23.97 16.20 -18.14
CA ALA A 19 24.73 17.39 -17.78
C ALA A 19 23.80 18.51 -17.30
N ASP A 20 24.37 19.62 -16.84
CA ASP A 20 23.63 20.89 -16.75
C ASP A 20 23.77 21.70 -18.05
N GLU A 21 22.91 22.69 -18.20
CA GLU A 21 22.87 23.54 -19.39
C GLU A 21 24.16 24.36 -19.56
N ALA A 22 24.83 24.73 -18.47
CA ALA A 22 26.09 25.49 -18.51
C ALA A 22 27.22 24.64 -19.12
N PHE A 23 27.33 23.38 -18.70
CA PHE A 23 28.25 22.40 -19.29
C PHE A 23 27.92 22.15 -20.76
N ALA A 24 26.63 21.97 -21.09
CA ALA A 24 26.19 21.77 -22.46
C ALA A 24 26.57 22.96 -23.36
N GLN A 25 26.28 24.19 -22.92
CA GLN A 25 26.63 25.40 -23.66
C GLN A 25 28.15 25.59 -23.79
N GLN A 26 28.92 25.26 -22.75
CA GLN A 26 30.38 25.39 -22.77
C GLN A 26 31.05 24.41 -23.73
N HIS A 27 30.54 23.17 -23.83
CA HIS A 27 31.16 22.11 -24.61
C HIS A 27 30.56 21.91 -26.01
N TYR A 28 29.30 22.31 -26.19
CA TYR A 28 28.53 22.14 -27.44
C TYR A 28 27.76 23.43 -27.78
N PRO A 29 28.42 24.58 -27.94
CA PRO A 29 27.73 25.86 -28.09
C PRO A 29 26.72 25.83 -29.25
N ASP A 30 25.46 26.15 -28.93
CA ASP A 30 24.32 26.20 -29.85
C ASP A 30 24.00 24.87 -30.58
N ALA A 31 24.64 23.77 -30.18
CA ALA A 31 24.51 22.43 -30.76
C ALA A 31 23.91 21.43 -29.76
N TRP A 32 22.98 21.89 -28.93
CA TRP A 32 22.32 21.05 -27.93
C TRP A 32 20.89 21.51 -27.66
N ARG A 33 20.09 20.61 -27.08
CA ARG A 33 18.80 20.94 -26.48
C ARG A 33 18.51 20.03 -25.29
N VAL A 34 17.66 20.47 -24.38
CA VAL A 34 17.13 19.60 -23.32
C VAL A 34 16.22 18.55 -23.96
N ALA A 35 16.45 17.27 -23.65
CA ALA A 35 15.62 16.19 -24.15
C ALA A 35 14.16 16.37 -23.68
N SER A 36 13.21 16.13 -24.58
CA SER A 36 11.77 16.24 -24.25
C SER A 36 11.32 15.17 -23.25
N ILE A 37 12.01 14.03 -23.22
CA ILE A 37 11.84 12.98 -22.22
C ILE A 37 13.04 13.04 -21.29
N GLN A 38 12.78 13.44 -20.05
CA GLN A 38 13.71 13.21 -18.96
C GLN A 38 13.31 11.85 -18.40
N ASP A 39 14.15 10.81 -18.55
CA ASP A 39 13.92 9.54 -17.88
C ASP A 39 13.91 9.80 -16.38
N ALA A 40 12.72 9.89 -15.80
CA ALA A 40 12.55 9.88 -14.37
C ALA A 40 13.09 8.53 -13.87
N PRO A 41 13.86 8.51 -12.77
CA PRO A 41 14.28 7.25 -12.18
C PRO A 41 13.04 6.38 -11.96
N ALA A 42 13.11 5.11 -12.39
CA ALA A 42 12.01 4.17 -12.24
C ALA A 42 11.51 4.21 -10.78
N PRO A 43 10.18 4.17 -10.54
CA PRO A 43 9.65 4.12 -9.19
C PRO A 43 10.36 3.00 -8.42
N LEU A 44 10.87 3.32 -7.23
CA LEU A 44 11.45 2.31 -6.36
C LEU A 44 10.42 1.19 -6.14
N PRO A 45 10.83 -0.09 -6.10
CA PRO A 45 9.93 -1.17 -5.76
C PRO A 45 9.21 -0.83 -4.44
N GLN A 46 7.89 -0.91 -4.43
CA GLN A 46 7.13 -0.71 -3.20
C GLN A 46 7.59 -1.75 -2.17
N ALA A 47 7.95 -1.29 -0.98
CA ALA A 47 8.41 -2.18 0.07
C ALA A 47 7.25 -3.10 0.48
N VAL A 48 7.46 -4.41 0.39
CA VAL A 48 6.49 -5.45 0.78
C VAL A 48 5.97 -5.16 2.19
N ARG A 49 4.64 -5.07 2.32
CA ARG A 49 3.95 -4.66 3.55
C ARG A 49 3.38 -5.86 4.33
N HIS A 50 4.19 -6.93 4.41
CA HIS A 50 3.84 -8.11 5.19
C HIS A 50 4.05 -7.88 6.69
N ILE A 51 3.06 -8.28 7.48
CA ILE A 51 3.11 -8.30 8.94
C ILE A 51 2.69 -9.67 9.48
N THR A 52 3.02 -9.98 10.71
CA THR A 52 2.48 -11.16 11.40
C THR A 52 0.98 -11.01 11.67
N SER A 53 0.25 -12.12 11.77
CA SER A 53 -1.16 -12.09 12.21
C SER A 53 -1.32 -11.45 13.61
N GLN A 54 -0.32 -11.62 14.47
CA GLN A 54 -0.26 -10.98 15.78
C GLN A 54 -0.15 -9.45 15.66
N ALA A 55 0.68 -8.94 14.75
CA ALA A 55 0.83 -7.51 14.52
C ALA A 55 -0.48 -6.88 14.02
N LEU A 56 -1.17 -7.51 13.06
CA LEU A 56 -2.50 -7.03 12.63
C LEU A 56 -3.46 -6.96 13.82
N ARG A 57 -3.50 -8.01 14.64
CA ARG A 57 -4.33 -8.06 15.85
C ARG A 57 -3.97 -6.96 16.85
N TRP A 58 -2.71 -6.54 16.94
CA TRP A 58 -2.25 -5.47 17.82
C TRP A 58 -2.48 -4.06 17.28
N ARG A 59 -2.72 -3.90 15.98
CA ARG A 59 -3.21 -2.63 15.42
C ARG A 59 -4.63 -2.31 15.88
N LEU A 60 -5.42 -3.32 16.24
CA LEU A 60 -6.72 -3.14 16.89
C LEU A 60 -6.56 -2.87 18.39
N THR A 61 -7.42 -2.03 18.94
CA THR A 61 -7.54 -1.82 20.39
C THR A 61 -8.14 -3.03 21.09
N VAL A 62 -8.04 -3.09 22.42
CA VAL A 62 -8.63 -4.18 23.21
C VAL A 62 -10.16 -4.22 23.05
N SER A 63 -10.82 -3.06 23.04
CA SER A 63 -12.27 -2.96 22.89
C SER A 63 -12.75 -3.36 21.50
N GLU A 64 -12.03 -2.97 20.45
CA GLU A 64 -12.34 -3.38 19.07
C GLU A 64 -12.24 -4.91 18.91
N ARG A 65 -11.17 -5.52 19.43
CA ARG A 65 -11.03 -6.97 19.42
C ARG A 65 -12.16 -7.66 20.17
N ALA A 66 -12.53 -7.16 21.36
CA ALA A 66 -13.63 -7.72 22.13
C ALA A 66 -14.98 -7.59 21.41
N ALA A 67 -15.23 -6.46 20.72
CA ALA A 67 -16.43 -6.25 19.92
C ALA A 67 -16.51 -7.24 18.76
N ILE A 68 -15.39 -7.48 18.05
CA ILE A 68 -15.31 -8.46 16.96
C ILE A 68 -15.60 -9.88 17.47
N GLU A 69 -14.94 -10.30 18.54
CA GLU A 69 -15.15 -11.62 19.15
C GLU A 69 -16.60 -11.79 19.62
N TRP A 70 -17.19 -10.77 20.23
CA TRP A 70 -18.59 -10.79 20.66
C TRP A 70 -19.56 -10.88 19.47
N ALA A 71 -19.31 -10.13 18.40
CA ALA A 71 -20.13 -10.15 17.19
C ALA A 71 -20.01 -11.46 16.40
N ALA A 72 -18.92 -12.20 16.57
CA ALA A 72 -18.68 -13.51 15.96
C ALA A 72 -19.47 -14.65 16.64
N VAL A 73 -20.04 -14.42 17.83
CA VAL A 73 -20.84 -15.42 18.55
C VAL A 73 -22.19 -15.64 17.86
N ASP A 74 -22.49 -16.90 17.50
CA ASP A 74 -23.82 -17.27 17.01
C ASP A 74 -24.85 -17.29 18.15
N ARG A 75 -25.82 -16.38 18.11
CA ARG A 75 -26.86 -16.24 19.13
C ARG A 75 -28.22 -16.69 18.59
N ALA A 76 -28.90 -17.55 19.33
CA ALA A 76 -30.18 -18.14 18.90
C ALA A 76 -31.32 -17.12 18.78
N ASP A 77 -31.24 -16.01 19.52
CA ASP A 77 -32.19 -14.89 19.52
C ASP A 77 -31.86 -13.81 18.48
N ALA A 78 -30.75 -13.93 17.75
CA ALA A 78 -30.36 -12.98 16.71
C ALA A 78 -31.09 -13.22 15.38
N THR A 79 -31.22 -12.16 14.58
CA THR A 79 -31.78 -12.23 13.23
C THR A 79 -30.92 -13.09 12.31
N GLU A 80 -31.50 -13.64 11.23
CA GLU A 80 -30.75 -14.44 10.25
C GLU A 80 -29.54 -13.68 9.68
N VAL A 81 -29.69 -12.37 9.41
CA VAL A 81 -28.59 -11.51 8.93
C VAL A 81 -27.46 -11.45 9.95
N GLN A 82 -27.77 -11.21 11.23
CA GLN A 82 -26.75 -11.17 12.29
C GLN A 82 -26.03 -12.51 12.46
N ARG A 83 -26.77 -13.63 12.37
CA ARG A 83 -26.19 -14.97 12.47
C ARG A 83 -25.27 -15.28 11.28
N LYS A 84 -25.63 -14.84 10.07
CA LYS A 84 -24.77 -14.93 8.88
C LYS A 84 -23.51 -14.08 9.05
N ASN A 85 -23.64 -12.84 9.52
CA ASN A 85 -22.48 -11.98 9.79
C ASN A 85 -21.55 -12.62 10.83
N ALA A 86 -22.09 -13.20 11.91
CA ALA A 86 -21.31 -13.93 12.89
C ALA A 86 -20.55 -15.14 12.29
N ALA A 87 -21.18 -15.88 11.37
CA ALA A 87 -20.52 -16.96 10.64
C ALA A 87 -19.40 -16.44 9.72
N THR A 88 -19.63 -15.35 8.99
CA THR A 88 -18.62 -14.70 8.14
C THR A 88 -17.42 -14.23 8.97
N LEU A 89 -17.65 -13.55 10.09
CA LEU A 89 -16.59 -13.10 10.99
C LEU A 89 -15.75 -14.27 11.52
N ARG A 90 -16.38 -15.36 11.96
CA ARG A 90 -15.65 -16.56 12.41
C ARG A 90 -14.79 -17.18 11.31
N SER A 91 -15.28 -17.21 10.07
CA SER A 91 -14.49 -17.71 8.94
C SER A 91 -13.25 -16.85 8.71
N MET A 92 -13.42 -15.52 8.64
CA MET A 92 -12.31 -14.59 8.41
C MET A 92 -11.29 -14.59 9.55
N LEU A 93 -11.75 -14.66 10.80
CA LEU A 93 -10.86 -14.82 11.97
C LEU A 93 -10.06 -16.11 11.89
N LYS A 94 -10.65 -17.20 11.35
CA LYS A 94 -9.93 -18.46 11.16
C LYS A 94 -8.88 -18.34 10.05
N ASP A 95 -9.20 -17.65 8.95
CA ASP A 95 -8.23 -17.41 7.88
C ASP A 95 -7.02 -16.60 8.40
N GLN A 96 -7.28 -15.55 9.19
CA GLN A 96 -6.23 -14.74 9.82
C GLN A 96 -5.35 -15.56 10.79
N ASP A 97 -5.96 -16.44 11.58
CA ASP A 97 -5.26 -17.36 12.50
C ASP A 97 -4.37 -18.37 11.77
N GLN A 98 -4.76 -18.80 10.57
CA GLN A 98 -4.00 -19.75 9.76
C GLN A 98 -2.99 -19.10 8.82
N ALA A 99 -3.04 -17.78 8.66
CA ALA A 99 -2.14 -17.05 7.78
C ALA A 99 -0.69 -17.10 8.29
N GLN A 100 0.25 -17.45 7.41
CA GLN A 100 1.69 -17.40 7.71
C GLN A 100 2.17 -15.95 7.89
N PHE A 101 1.59 -15.04 7.11
CA PHE A 101 1.76 -13.60 7.20
C PHE A 101 0.51 -12.94 6.63
N VAL A 102 0.30 -11.67 6.99
CA VAL A 102 -0.76 -10.80 6.48
C VAL A 102 -0.10 -9.80 5.54
N ASP A 103 -0.52 -9.79 4.28
CA ASP A 103 -0.18 -8.72 3.35
C ASP A 103 -1.17 -7.56 3.49
N LEU A 104 -0.71 -6.39 3.91
CA LEU A 104 -1.57 -5.21 4.08
C LEU A 104 -2.08 -4.63 2.76
N ASP A 105 -1.47 -5.00 1.63
CA ASP A 105 -1.94 -4.59 0.31
C ASP A 105 -2.90 -5.63 -0.33
N ASP A 106 -3.18 -6.73 0.38
CA ASP A 106 -4.15 -7.74 -0.05
C ASP A 106 -5.61 -7.25 0.10
N SER A 107 -6.39 -7.45 -0.96
CA SER A 107 -7.78 -7.01 -1.02
C SER A 107 -8.71 -7.74 -0.03
N GLY A 108 -8.38 -8.97 0.37
CA GLY A 108 -9.10 -9.73 1.38
C GLY A 108 -8.92 -9.13 2.77
N VAL A 109 -7.69 -8.72 3.11
CA VAL A 109 -7.40 -7.98 4.35
C VAL A 109 -8.16 -6.66 4.40
N ALA A 110 -8.17 -5.92 3.29
CA ALA A 110 -8.95 -4.69 3.19
C ALA A 110 -10.46 -4.93 3.34
N SER A 111 -10.99 -5.98 2.70
CA SER A 111 -12.40 -6.35 2.75
C SER A 111 -12.84 -6.73 4.17
N TYR A 112 -12.00 -7.45 4.93
CA TYR A 112 -12.26 -7.77 6.32
C TYR A 112 -12.34 -6.52 7.20
N LEU A 113 -11.37 -5.60 7.07
CA LEU A 113 -11.35 -4.37 7.87
C LEU A 113 -12.53 -3.45 7.55
N LEU A 114 -12.93 -3.36 6.29
CA LEU A 114 -14.12 -2.62 5.87
C LEU A 114 -15.42 -3.27 6.38
N LEU A 115 -15.50 -4.61 6.40
CA LEU A 115 -16.67 -5.31 6.95
C LEU A 115 -16.85 -5.00 8.44
N ILE A 116 -15.79 -5.10 9.26
CA ILE A 116 -15.91 -4.83 10.69
C ILE A 116 -16.20 -3.34 10.99
N GLU A 117 -15.86 -2.45 10.07
CA GLU A 117 -16.23 -1.03 10.12
C GLU A 117 -17.71 -0.79 9.77
N ASP A 118 -18.20 -1.42 8.70
CA ASP A 118 -19.63 -1.36 8.29
C ASP A 118 -20.55 -1.93 9.37
N LEU A 119 -20.09 -3.00 10.05
CA LEU A 119 -20.77 -3.57 11.21
C LEU A 119 -20.61 -2.74 12.49
N GLN A 120 -19.95 -1.58 12.43
CA GLN A 120 -19.71 -0.66 13.55
C GLN A 120 -18.96 -1.31 14.73
N LEU A 121 -18.12 -2.31 14.46
CA LEU A 121 -17.27 -2.98 15.45
C LEU A 121 -15.97 -2.21 15.69
N ILE A 122 -15.58 -1.39 14.69
CA ILE A 122 -14.53 -0.37 14.78
C ILE A 122 -15.11 0.98 14.34
N ALA A 123 -14.43 2.07 14.69
CA ALA A 123 -14.89 3.42 14.35
C ALA A 123 -14.79 3.70 12.83
N PRO A 124 -15.62 4.60 12.26
CA PRO A 124 -15.48 5.02 10.87
C PRO A 124 -14.10 5.65 10.58
N GLY A 125 -13.49 5.25 9.46
CA GLY A 125 -12.13 5.60 9.05
C GLY A 125 -11.02 4.71 9.65
N ARG A 126 -11.35 3.83 10.61
CA ARG A 126 -10.37 3.01 11.33
C ARG A 126 -9.76 1.94 10.42
N ALA A 127 -10.52 1.40 9.47
CA ALA A 127 -9.99 0.45 8.48
C ALA A 127 -8.84 1.06 7.67
N SER A 128 -9.04 2.28 7.14
CA SER A 128 -8.01 3.01 6.40
C SER A 128 -6.81 3.37 7.27
N GLU A 129 -7.01 3.70 8.54
CA GLU A 129 -5.90 3.97 9.47
C GLU A 129 -5.03 2.72 9.69
N ILE A 130 -5.65 1.56 9.93
CA ILE A 130 -4.93 0.29 10.13
C ILE A 130 -4.16 -0.12 8.87
N LEU A 131 -4.79 0.00 7.69
CA LEU A 131 -4.17 -0.33 6.40
C LEU A 131 -3.10 0.68 5.99
N GLY A 132 -3.24 1.95 6.36
CA GLY A 132 -2.33 3.03 5.98
C GLY A 132 -1.13 3.18 6.92
N ALA A 133 -1.20 2.66 8.14
CA ALA A 133 -0.14 2.81 9.12
C ALA A 133 1.20 2.19 8.64
N PRO A 134 2.33 2.90 8.81
CA PRO A 134 3.66 2.39 8.45
C PRO A 134 3.97 1.07 9.17
N VAL A 135 4.50 0.09 8.42
CA VAL A 135 4.93 -1.20 8.97
C VAL A 135 6.20 -1.00 9.81
N GLN A 136 6.11 -1.33 11.10
CA GLN A 136 7.22 -1.25 12.03
C GLN A 136 8.14 -2.48 11.91
N PRO A 137 9.43 -2.35 12.26
CA PRO A 137 10.37 -3.48 12.20
C PRO A 137 9.90 -4.72 12.98
N GLY A 138 9.28 -4.53 14.15
CA GLY A 138 8.77 -5.62 14.99
C GLY A 138 7.45 -6.24 14.53
N GLU A 139 6.82 -5.72 13.49
CA GLU A 139 5.59 -6.30 12.94
C GLU A 139 5.86 -7.34 11.85
N ARG A 140 7.07 -7.36 11.29
CA ARG A 140 7.44 -8.23 10.16
C ARG A 140 7.51 -9.72 10.59
N PRO A 141 7.15 -10.66 9.69
CA PRO A 141 7.27 -12.11 9.93
C PRO A 141 8.70 -12.58 10.21
#